data_AF-A0A2N2M2E6-F1
#
_entry.id   AF-A0A2N2M2E6-F1
#
_cell.length_a   1.000
_cell.length_b   1.000
_cell.length_c   1.000
_cell.angle_alpha   90.00
_cell.angle_beta   90.00
_cell.angle_gamma   90.00
#
_symmetry.space_group_name_H-M   'P 1'
#
loop_
_entity.id
_entity.type
_entity.pdbx_description
1 polymer ?
#
loop_
_entity_poly.entity_id
_entity_poly.type
_entity_poly.pdbx_seq_one_letter_code
_entity_poly.pdbx_strand_id
1 'polypeptide(L)' 'MAVFSPDGKLVSSFIVQGWDSISLDNKPCLTVGADNRIYMTDPGGYRVLVFSQTGEPLATIGQYGPEEGSFG' A
#
# COMPACT_ATOMS: atom_id res chain seq x y z
N MET A 1 -8.31 -2.24 3.87
CA MET A 1 -8.15 -0.78 3.98
C MET A 1 -9.51 -0.12 3.88
N ALA A 2 -9.70 0.99 4.59
CA ALA A 2 -10.93 1.76 4.57
C ALA A 2 -10.59 3.26 4.41
N VAL A 3 -11.38 3.95 3.60
CA VAL A 3 -11.32 5.40 3.41
C VAL A 3 -12.51 6.00 4.14
N PHE A 4 -12.26 7.00 4.97
CA PHE A 4 -13.29 7.70 5.73
C PHE A 4 -13.34 9.16 5.32
N SER A 5 -14.53 9.71 5.35
CA SER A 5 -14.75 11.16 5.25
C SER A 5 -14.39 11.84 6.58
N PRO A 6 -14.21 13.18 6.60
CA PRO A 6 -13.79 13.90 7.80
C PRO A 6 -14.74 13.77 9.00
N ASP A 7 -16.02 13.47 8.78
CA ASP A 7 -17.01 13.20 9.83
C ASP A 7 -17.00 11.74 10.31
N GLY A 8 -16.05 10.93 9.82
CA GLY A 8 -15.85 9.53 10.22
C GLY A 8 -16.71 8.52 9.46
N LYS A 9 -17.50 8.91 8.45
CA LYS A 9 -18.28 7.95 7.66
C LYS A 9 -17.41 7.18 6.67
N LEU A 10 -17.62 5.87 6.58
CA LEU A 10 -16.99 5.01 5.59
C LEU A 10 -17.39 5.43 4.18
N VAL A 11 -16.39 5.71 3.33
CA VAL A 11 -16.57 6.08 1.92
C VAL A 11 -16.33 4.86 1.03
N SER A 12 -15.24 4.13 1.27
CA SER A 12 -14.91 2.90 0.53
C SER A 12 -14.05 1.97 1.37
N SER A 13 -14.02 0.70 1.00
CA SER A 13 -13.07 -0.27 1.55
C SER A 13 -12.64 -1.27 0.50
N PHE A 14 -11.42 -1.75 0.64
CA PHE A 14 -10.84 -2.72 -0.27
C PHE A 14 -9.75 -3.52 0.42
N ILE A 15 -9.49 -4.73 -0.10
CA ILE A 15 -8.45 -5.62 0.41
C ILE A 15 -7.13 -5.25 -0.26
N VAL A 16 -6.06 -5.24 0.53
CA VAL A 16 -4.69 -5.09 0.01
C VAL A 16 -4.03 -6.45 0.11
N GLN A 17 -3.76 -7.05 -1.05
CA GLN A 17 -3.08 -8.34 -1.12
C GLN A 17 -1.63 -8.20 -0.60
N GLY A 18 -1.18 -9.13 0.24
CA GLY A 18 0.12 -9.08 0.92
C GLY A 18 0.07 -8.46 2.33
N TRP A 19 -1.06 -7.87 2.73
CA TRP A 19 -1.30 -7.38 4.10
C TRP A 19 -2.11 -8.36 4.94
N ASP A 20 -1.87 -9.64 4.73
CA ASP A 20 -2.47 -10.77 5.44
C ASP A 20 -1.60 -11.28 6.60
N SER A 21 -0.34 -10.85 6.65
CA SER A 21 0.59 -11.24 7.71
C SER A 21 0.29 -10.58 9.05
N ILE A 22 0.29 -11.39 10.11
CA ILE A 22 0.22 -10.95 11.52
C ILE A 22 1.62 -10.73 12.12
N SER A 23 2.69 -10.87 11.32
CA SER A 23 4.07 -10.71 11.79
C SER A 23 4.31 -9.29 12.30
N LEU A 24 5.00 -9.18 13.44
CA LEU A 24 5.41 -7.89 13.98
C LEU A 24 6.61 -7.30 13.22
N ASP A 25 7.40 -8.16 12.57
CA ASP A 25 8.65 -7.79 11.89
C ASP A 25 8.42 -7.23 10.48
N ASN A 26 7.23 -7.46 9.93
CA ASN A 26 6.92 -7.16 8.54
C ASN A 26 5.64 -6.34 8.41
N LYS A 27 5.43 -5.41 9.36
CA LYS A 27 4.24 -4.57 9.41
C LYS A 27 4.22 -3.61 8.23
N PRO A 28 3.15 -3.60 7.45
CA PRO A 28 3.08 -2.67 6.36
C PRO A 28 2.71 -1.27 6.86
N CYS A 29 3.06 -0.26 6.05
CA CYS A 29 2.81 1.15 6.31
C CYS A 29 2.05 1.76 5.13
N LEU A 30 1.30 2.85 5.37
CA LEU A 30 0.67 3.62 4.31
C LEU A 30 0.84 5.13 4.51
N THR A 31 0.81 5.86 3.40
CA THR A 31 0.74 7.33 3.38
C THR A 31 -0.06 7.81 2.17
N VAL A 32 -0.50 9.08 2.20
CA VAL A 32 -1.07 9.78 1.05
C VAL A 32 -0.03 10.77 0.53
N GLY A 33 0.34 10.65 -0.73
CA GLY A 33 1.29 11.54 -1.39
C GLY A 33 0.67 12.90 -1.74
N ALA A 34 1.53 13.88 -2.04
CA ALA A 34 1.08 15.20 -2.51
C ALA A 34 0.37 15.15 -3.88
N ASP A 35 0.54 14.06 -4.63
CA ASP A 35 -0.15 13.77 -5.89
C ASP A 35 -1.52 13.09 -5.67
N ASN A 36 -2.02 13.06 -4.43
CA ASN A 36 -3.28 12.44 -4.03
C ASN A 36 -3.33 10.92 -4.24
N ARG A 37 -2.18 10.24 -4.38
CA ARG A 37 -2.13 8.76 -4.42
C ARG A 37 -1.87 8.17 -3.04
N ILE A 38 -2.36 6.96 -2.83
CA ILE A 38 -2.10 6.19 -1.62
C ILE A 38 -0.90 5.28 -1.90
N TYR A 39 0.13 5.39 -1.08
CA TYR A 39 1.34 4.57 -1.15
C TYR A 39 1.35 3.61 0.03
N MET A 40 1.60 2.34 -0.24
CA MET A 40 1.56 1.27 0.76
C MET A 40 2.77 0.37 0.62
N THR A 41 3.48 0.07 1.71
CA THR A 41 4.53 -0.96 1.65
C THR A 41 3.88 -2.34 1.68
N ASP A 42 4.33 -3.27 0.83
CA ASP A 42 4.12 -4.71 0.96
C ASP A 42 5.49 -5.34 1.25
N PRO A 43 5.89 -5.41 2.53
CA PRO A 43 7.22 -5.84 2.88
C PRO A 43 7.52 -7.29 2.49
N GLY A 44 6.52 -8.18 2.55
CA GLY A 44 6.70 -9.59 2.15
C GLY A 44 6.88 -9.76 0.64
N GLY A 45 6.29 -8.87 -0.14
CA GLY A 45 6.46 -8.80 -1.59
C GLY A 45 7.66 -7.97 -2.04
N TYR A 46 8.45 -7.40 -1.13
CA TYR A 46 9.56 -6.49 -1.46
C TYR A 46 9.13 -5.41 -2.46
N ARG A 47 8.01 -4.74 -2.18
CA ARG A 47 7.43 -3.75 -3.10
C ARG A 47 6.65 -2.65 -2.38
N VAL A 48 6.40 -1.55 -3.11
CA VAL A 48 5.45 -0.50 -2.76
C VAL A 48 4.29 -0.57 -3.74
N LEU A 49 3.07 -0.62 -3.21
CA LEU A 49 1.83 -0.59 -3.97
C LEU A 49 1.29 0.84 -4.00
N VAL A 50 0.87 1.29 -5.19
CA VAL A 50 0.33 2.64 -5.40
C VAL A 50 -1.11 2.52 -5.84
N PHE A 51 -2.01 3.23 -5.15
CA PHE A 51 -3.44 3.24 -5.42
C PHE A 51 -3.96 4.66 -5.63
N SER A 52 -5.09 4.78 -6.33
CA SER A 52 -5.89 6.00 -6.35
C SER A 52 -6.59 6.21 -5.00
N GLN A 53 -7.18 7.38 -4.77
CA GLN A 53 -8.00 7.64 -3.57
C GLN A 53 -9.25 6.74 -3.49
N THR A 54 -9.74 6.26 -4.63
CA THR A 54 -10.88 5.34 -4.70
C THR A 54 -10.48 3.87 -4.49
N GLY A 55 -9.17 3.58 -4.40
CA GLY A 55 -8.65 2.23 -4.18
C GLY A 55 -8.34 1.46 -5.45
N GLU A 56 -8.31 2.12 -6.60
CA GLU A 56 -7.88 1.48 -7.86
C GLU A 56 -6.36 1.30 -7.85
N PRO A 57 -5.83 0.10 -8.20
CA PRO A 57 -4.40 -0.11 -8.30
C PRO A 57 -3.85 0.67 -9.49
N LEU A 58 -2.81 1.47 -9.25
CA LEU A 58 -2.17 2.32 -10.26
C LEU A 58 -0.79 1.80 -10.66
N ALA A 59 0.03 1.37 -9.70
CA ALA A 59 1.37 0.89 -9.95
C ALA A 59 1.91 0.01 -8.83
N THR A 60 2.96 -0.72 -9.14
CA THR A 60 3.81 -1.45 -8.19
C THR A 60 5.25 -1.03 -8.43
N ILE A 61 5.98 -0.72 -7.36
CA ILE A 61 7.38 -0.32 -7.39
C ILE A 61 8.19 -1.35 -6.60
N GLY A 62 9.22 -1.90 -7.24
CA GLY A 62 10.10 -2.88 -6.63
C GLY A 62 9.61 -4.33 -6.72
N GLN A 63 10.56 -5.19 -6.46
CA GLN A 63 10.48 -6.64 -6.39
C GLN A 63 11.67 -7.13 -5.57
N TYR A 64 11.67 -8.40 -5.17
CA TYR A 64 12.84 -8.97 -4.51
C TYR A 64 14.03 -9.07 -5.47
N GLY A 65 15.19 -8.50 -5.10
CA GLY A 65 16.43 -8.69 -5.85
C GLY A 65 17.45 -7.58 -5.68
N PRO A 66 18.67 -7.76 -6.24
CA PRO A 66 19.78 -6.80 -6.13
C PRO A 66 19.81 -5.75 -7.27
N GLU A 67 18.90 -5.87 -8.25
CA GLU A 67 18.83 -4.99 -9.42
C GLU A 67 18.40 -3.57 -9.03
N GLU A 68 18.72 -2.58 -9.88
CA GLU A 68 18.25 -1.21 -9.67
C GLU A 68 16.71 -1.16 -9.59
N GLY A 69 16.19 -0.50 -8.56
CA GLY A 69 14.76 -0.41 -8.29
C GLY A 69 14.16 -1.65 -7.61
N SER A 70 14.95 -2.68 -7.30
CA SER A 70 14.53 -3.82 -6.46
C SER A 70 14.85 -3.58 -4.98
N PHE A 71 14.21 -4.35 -4.09
CA PHE A 71 14.44 -4.33 -2.64
C PHE A 71 14.91 -5.72 -2.18
N GLY A 72 15.80 -5.82 -1.20
CA GLY A 72 16.38 -7.10 -0.77
C GLY A 72 17.19 -7.01 0.51
#